data_AF-A0A3M1FI87-F1
#
_entry.id   AF-A0A3M1FI87-F1
#
_cell.length_a   1.000
_cell.length_b   1.000
_cell.length_c   1.000
_cell.angle_alpha   90.00
_cell.angle_beta   90.00
_cell.angle_gamma   90.00
#
_symmetry.space_group_name_H-M   'P 1'
#
loop_
_entity.id
_entity.type
_entity.pdbx_description
1 polymer ?
#
loop_
_entity_poly.entity_id
_entity_poly.type
_entity_poly.pdbx_seq_one_letter_code
_entity_poly.pdbx_strand_id
1 'polypeptide(L)'
;MEKLVTRLTIVTLLLAGVALFAAPLCSPPEEVCDNGIDDDDDGLIDCNDVEDCLDVIAEVCDDGIDNDCDGDADCADSDCLDAIVETCDDGIDNDCDGKTDCEDPDCLNVIVEDCSDDIDNDCDGKTDCEDENCFGSGPSKVVINEFIYNPFGLETSNEWVELCNLGDLCEDLSGARIKDASNLDPTVFPAQTIFRPRACKILSNNTPGSTVCNVLTNLQWRVPVTLNNAEGDTITLMDADGNTISEVSYTGDAAEEGFSLERCLDSNGDPVYVQTSASVYGCENSGTPGALNLCSVQE
;
A
#
# COMPACT_ATOMS: atom_id res chain seq x y z
N MET A 1 1.74 -87.66 -45.71
CA MET A 1 2.35 -86.94 -46.84
C MET A 1 2.97 -85.70 -46.23
N GLU A 2 4.27 -85.43 -46.16
CA GLU A 2 5.46 -85.92 -46.84
C GLU A 2 6.70 -85.80 -45.92
N LYS A 3 7.72 -86.58 -46.29
CA LYS A 3 9.20 -86.55 -46.10
C LYS A 3 9.83 -85.31 -45.44
N LEU A 4 10.76 -85.40 -44.48
CA LEU A 4 12.19 -85.85 -44.49
C LEU A 4 13.22 -84.70 -44.73
N VAL A 5 14.26 -84.64 -43.87
CA VAL A 5 15.60 -83.96 -43.96
C VAL A 5 15.61 -82.41 -43.95
N THR A 6 16.49 -81.62 -43.30
CA THR A 6 17.94 -81.74 -42.97
C THR A 6 18.36 -80.75 -41.86
N ARG A 7 19.36 -81.13 -41.05
CA ARG A 7 20.05 -80.37 -39.99
C ARG A 7 20.80 -79.13 -40.52
N LEU A 8 20.89 -78.05 -39.72
CA LEU A 8 22.18 -77.35 -39.51
C LEU A 8 22.20 -76.58 -38.17
N THR A 9 23.24 -76.87 -37.41
CA THR A 9 23.65 -76.33 -36.11
C THR A 9 23.99 -74.84 -36.19
N ILE A 10 23.77 -74.08 -35.11
CA ILE A 10 24.77 -73.21 -34.45
C ILE A 10 24.22 -72.82 -33.07
N VAL A 11 25.02 -73.14 -32.05
CA VAL A 11 24.88 -72.70 -30.67
C VAL A 11 25.43 -71.29 -30.59
N THR A 12 24.63 -70.32 -30.17
CA THR A 12 25.12 -69.04 -29.64
C THR A 12 24.52 -68.83 -28.25
N LEU A 13 25.41 -68.95 -27.27
CA LEU A 13 25.24 -68.60 -25.87
C LEU A 13 25.06 -67.07 -25.79
N LEU A 14 23.95 -66.58 -25.26
CA LEU A 14 23.78 -65.19 -24.86
C LEU A 14 23.34 -65.19 -23.40
N LEU A 15 24.26 -64.78 -22.52
CA LEU A 15 23.95 -64.39 -21.15
C LEU A 15 22.93 -63.25 -21.23
N ALA A 16 21.74 -63.46 -20.69
CA ALA A 16 20.83 -62.37 -20.37
C ALA A 16 21.40 -61.65 -19.14
N GLY A 17 22.12 -60.55 -19.41
CA GLY A 17 22.47 -59.56 -18.41
C GLY A 17 21.20 -58.91 -17.88
N VAL A 18 21.08 -58.85 -16.56
CA VAL A 18 20.12 -58.00 -15.86
C VAL A 18 20.50 -56.56 -16.20
N ALA A 19 19.74 -55.93 -17.09
CA ALA A 19 19.79 -54.48 -17.26
C ALA A 19 19.13 -53.87 -16.03
N LEU A 20 19.95 -53.57 -15.02
CA LEU A 20 19.62 -52.62 -13.98
C LEU A 20 19.39 -51.28 -14.70
N PHE A 21 18.13 -50.93 -14.91
CA PHE A 21 17.78 -49.56 -15.30
C PHE A 21 18.12 -48.70 -14.09
N ALA A 22 19.33 -48.16 -14.05
CA ALA A 22 19.57 -46.93 -13.32
C ALA A 22 18.63 -45.91 -13.95
N ALA A 23 17.66 -45.44 -13.16
CA ALA A 23 16.99 -44.19 -13.45
C ALA A 23 18.07 -43.14 -13.77
N PRO A 24 17.79 -42.14 -14.62
CA PRO A 24 18.66 -40.97 -14.65
C PRO A 24 18.85 -40.55 -13.19
N LEU A 25 20.10 -40.41 -12.75
CA LEU A 25 20.41 -39.77 -11.48
C LEU A 25 19.80 -38.37 -11.61
N CYS A 26 18.55 -38.23 -11.19
CA CYS A 26 18.05 -36.96 -10.72
C CYS A 26 19.03 -36.67 -9.59
N SER A 27 19.85 -35.63 -9.74
CA SER A 27 20.27 -34.97 -8.52
C SER A 27 18.96 -34.70 -7.79
N PRO A 28 18.79 -35.14 -6.53
CA PRO A 28 17.71 -34.57 -5.74
C PRO A 28 17.83 -33.03 -5.81
N PRO A 29 16.70 -32.30 -5.74
CA PRO A 29 16.77 -30.86 -5.50
C PRO A 29 17.78 -30.59 -4.39
N GLU A 30 18.56 -29.51 -4.48
CA GLU A 30 19.30 -29.07 -3.29
C GLU A 30 18.27 -28.74 -2.20
N GLU A 31 18.51 -29.21 -0.98
CA GLU A 31 17.71 -28.87 0.19
C GLU A 31 17.77 -27.35 0.40
N VAL A 32 16.62 -26.72 0.64
CA VAL A 32 16.59 -25.32 1.09
C VAL A 32 16.50 -25.35 2.61
N CYS A 33 17.61 -24.99 3.26
CA CYS A 33 17.86 -25.31 4.66
C CYS A 33 17.04 -24.52 5.71
N ASP A 34 16.09 -23.69 5.29
CA ASP A 34 15.38 -22.71 6.13
C ASP A 34 13.84 -22.66 5.92
N ASN A 35 13.26 -23.53 5.06
CA ASN A 35 11.89 -23.33 4.58
C ASN A 35 10.83 -24.24 5.26
N GLY A 36 11.24 -25.14 6.15
CA GLY A 36 10.36 -26.05 6.88
C GLY A 36 9.82 -27.22 6.04
N ILE A 37 10.43 -27.50 4.89
CA ILE A 37 10.03 -28.52 3.91
C ILE A 37 11.24 -29.42 3.64
N ASP A 38 10.96 -30.70 3.42
CA ASP A 38 11.90 -31.69 2.87
C ASP A 38 11.89 -31.51 1.34
N ASP A 39 12.80 -30.69 0.80
CA ASP A 39 12.85 -30.34 -0.63
C ASP A 39 13.46 -31.45 -1.47
N ASP A 40 14.29 -32.28 -0.86
CA ASP A 40 15.05 -33.35 -1.49
C ASP A 40 14.36 -34.75 -1.37
N ASP A 41 13.29 -34.83 -0.57
CA ASP A 41 12.45 -36.00 -0.26
C ASP A 41 13.21 -37.15 0.48
N ASP A 42 14.30 -36.86 1.22
CA ASP A 42 15.05 -37.86 1.98
C ASP A 42 14.48 -38.16 3.39
N GLY A 43 13.58 -37.30 3.88
CA GLY A 43 12.88 -37.40 5.16
C GLY A 43 13.49 -36.60 6.30
N LEU A 44 14.54 -35.82 6.04
CA LEU A 44 15.06 -34.76 6.89
C LEU A 44 14.53 -33.40 6.38
N ILE A 45 14.61 -32.37 7.22
CA ILE A 45 14.05 -31.04 6.94
C ILE A 45 15.04 -30.03 7.50
N ASP A 46 15.38 -29.02 6.70
CA ASP A 46 16.19 -27.87 7.11
C ASP A 46 17.54 -28.32 7.73
N CYS A 47 18.02 -27.64 8.76
CA CYS A 47 19.22 -28.00 9.52
C CYS A 47 19.22 -29.38 10.21
N ASN A 48 18.11 -30.14 10.17
CA ASN A 48 18.15 -31.55 10.56
C ASN A 48 18.71 -32.44 9.45
N ASP A 49 18.77 -31.94 8.21
CA ASP A 49 19.45 -32.55 7.08
C ASP A 49 20.90 -32.08 6.95
N VAL A 50 21.72 -32.58 7.88
CA VAL A 50 23.15 -32.24 7.93
C VAL A 50 23.97 -32.77 6.75
N GLU A 51 23.43 -33.65 5.89
CA GLU A 51 24.18 -34.15 4.73
C GLU A 51 24.03 -33.22 3.52
N ASP A 52 22.86 -32.58 3.39
CA ASP A 52 22.52 -31.69 2.27
C ASP A 52 22.59 -30.19 2.64
N CYS A 53 22.57 -29.82 3.93
CA CYS A 53 22.82 -28.45 4.45
C CYS A 53 24.27 -28.18 4.89
N LEU A 54 25.24 -28.88 4.30
CA LEU A 54 26.67 -28.79 4.66
C LEU A 54 27.40 -27.58 4.06
N ASP A 55 26.72 -26.77 3.24
CA ASP A 55 27.31 -25.59 2.59
C ASP A 55 26.89 -24.33 3.35
N VAL A 56 27.89 -23.74 4.02
CA VAL A 56 27.86 -22.46 4.75
C VAL A 56 27.28 -21.37 3.85
N ILE A 57 25.96 -21.16 3.91
CA ILE A 57 25.36 -19.90 3.52
C ILE A 57 25.69 -18.88 4.60
N ALA A 58 25.80 -17.60 4.23
CA ALA A 58 26.00 -16.57 5.24
C ALA A 58 24.72 -16.48 6.09
N GLU A 59 24.87 -16.42 7.40
CA GLU A 59 23.77 -16.20 8.33
C GLU A 59 22.99 -14.93 7.96
N VAL A 60 21.65 -15.04 7.96
CA VAL A 60 20.78 -13.86 7.92
C VAL A 60 20.52 -13.46 9.36
N CYS A 61 21.13 -12.36 9.79
CA CYS A 61 21.30 -12.06 11.20
C CYS A 61 20.04 -11.56 11.95
N ASP A 62 18.87 -11.58 11.30
CA ASP A 62 17.64 -10.94 11.78
C ASP A 62 16.35 -11.72 11.49
N ASP A 63 16.40 -12.95 10.96
CA ASP A 63 15.21 -13.70 10.54
C ASP A 63 14.72 -14.77 11.53
N GLY A 64 15.47 -15.01 12.61
CA GLY A 64 15.14 -15.99 13.63
C GLY A 64 15.46 -17.43 13.27
N ILE A 65 16.23 -17.66 12.20
CA ILE A 65 16.58 -18.97 11.64
C ILE A 65 18.09 -19.13 11.63
N ASP A 66 18.56 -20.31 12.01
CA ASP A 66 19.96 -20.74 11.86
C ASP A 66 20.17 -21.12 10.39
N ASN A 67 20.61 -20.17 9.57
CA ASN A 67 20.69 -20.35 8.11
C ASN A 67 21.92 -21.18 7.72
N ASP A 68 22.99 -21.13 8.52
CA ASP A 68 24.23 -21.87 8.26
C ASP A 68 24.34 -23.20 9.04
N CYS A 69 23.34 -23.49 9.87
CA CYS A 69 23.12 -24.71 10.63
C CYS A 69 24.23 -25.03 11.64
N ASP A 70 24.91 -24.02 12.19
CA ASP A 70 25.97 -24.19 13.18
C ASP A 70 25.47 -24.30 14.64
N GLY A 71 24.20 -23.94 14.85
CA GLY A 71 23.46 -24.08 16.10
C GLY A 71 23.29 -22.80 16.91
N ASP A 72 23.87 -21.70 16.47
CA ASP A 72 23.50 -20.34 16.86
C ASP A 72 22.66 -19.69 15.73
N ALA A 73 22.01 -18.56 15.98
CA ALA A 73 21.15 -17.89 15.01
C ALA A 73 21.11 -16.39 15.32
N ASP A 74 20.86 -15.56 14.31
CA ASP A 74 20.83 -14.10 14.42
C ASP A 74 22.11 -13.55 15.12
N CYS A 75 21.96 -12.51 15.95
CA CYS A 75 23.06 -11.96 16.76
C CYS A 75 23.62 -12.88 17.85
N ALA A 76 23.06 -14.06 18.06
CA ALA A 76 23.74 -15.07 18.87
C ALA A 76 24.84 -15.78 18.07
N ASP A 77 24.76 -15.73 16.74
CA ASP A 77 25.69 -16.33 15.80
C ASP A 77 27.01 -15.55 15.69
N SER A 78 28.11 -16.27 15.53
CA SER A 78 29.44 -15.69 15.40
C SER A 78 29.77 -15.19 13.99
N ASP A 79 29.04 -15.62 12.98
CA ASP A 79 29.18 -15.21 11.59
C ASP A 79 28.44 -13.87 11.31
N CYS A 80 27.63 -13.39 12.26
CA CYS A 80 26.99 -12.06 12.26
C CYS A 80 27.89 -10.89 12.71
N LEU A 81 29.16 -11.14 13.04
CA LEU A 81 30.09 -10.11 13.54
C LEU A 81 30.45 -8.99 12.52
N ASP A 82 30.07 -9.14 11.26
CA ASP A 82 30.30 -8.19 10.17
C ASP A 82 28.98 -7.72 9.51
N ALA A 83 27.84 -7.84 10.19
CA ALA A 83 26.62 -7.17 9.74
C ALA A 83 26.84 -5.64 9.79
N ILE A 84 26.47 -4.93 8.73
CA ILE A 84 26.95 -3.55 8.44
C ILE A 84 25.83 -2.53 8.24
N VAL A 85 24.58 -2.96 8.26
CA VAL A 85 23.44 -2.09 7.95
C VAL A 85 22.29 -2.45 8.88
N GLU A 86 21.96 -1.48 9.73
CA GLU A 86 20.78 -1.47 10.57
C GLU A 86 19.52 -1.11 9.75
N THR A 87 18.42 -1.81 10.01
CA THR A 87 17.08 -1.38 9.61
C THR A 87 16.50 -0.56 10.75
N CYS A 88 16.34 0.74 10.54
CA CYS A 88 16.20 1.70 11.65
C CYS A 88 14.82 1.77 12.32
N ASP A 89 13.90 0.86 11.98
CA ASP A 89 12.49 0.93 12.34
C ASP A 89 11.81 -0.43 12.61
N ASP A 90 12.55 -1.55 12.63
CA ASP A 90 11.98 -2.89 12.74
C ASP A 90 12.04 -3.50 14.17
N GLY A 91 12.76 -2.87 15.09
CA GLY A 91 12.94 -3.31 16.48
C GLY A 91 13.94 -4.46 16.65
N ILE A 92 14.73 -4.76 15.63
CA ILE A 92 15.76 -5.80 15.60
C ILE A 92 17.14 -5.11 15.58
N ASP A 93 18.18 -5.84 15.96
CA ASP A 93 19.59 -5.41 15.92
C ASP A 93 20.18 -6.04 14.65
N ASN A 94 19.95 -5.46 13.47
CA ASN A 94 20.31 -6.11 12.21
C ASN A 94 21.84 -6.12 11.98
N ASP A 95 22.59 -5.27 12.71
CA ASP A 95 24.06 -5.23 12.68
C ASP A 95 24.77 -5.88 13.89
N CYS A 96 23.99 -6.34 14.86
CA CYS A 96 24.42 -7.09 16.04
C CYS A 96 25.43 -6.37 16.95
N ASP A 97 25.41 -5.04 16.99
CA ASP A 97 26.28 -4.23 17.85
C ASP A 97 25.71 -4.04 19.28
N GLY A 98 24.46 -4.47 19.50
CA GLY A 98 23.74 -4.42 20.76
C GLY A 98 22.84 -3.19 20.93
N LYS A 99 22.53 -2.48 19.85
CA LYS A 99 21.58 -1.37 19.80
C LYS A 99 20.63 -1.59 18.63
N THR A 100 19.42 -1.03 18.74
CA THR A 100 18.35 -1.24 17.76
C THR A 100 17.81 0.11 17.31
N ASP A 101 17.35 0.18 16.07
CA ASP A 101 16.64 1.33 15.52
C ASP A 101 17.39 2.67 15.74
N CYS A 102 16.68 3.75 16.03
CA CYS A 102 17.26 5.06 16.36
C CYS A 102 18.07 5.12 17.67
N GLU A 103 18.14 4.05 18.45
CA GLU A 103 19.14 3.96 19.52
C GLU A 103 20.53 3.60 18.96
N ASP A 104 20.59 3.08 17.73
CA ASP A 104 21.80 2.72 17.02
C ASP A 104 22.48 3.93 16.29
N PRO A 105 23.80 4.17 16.47
CA PRO A 105 24.54 5.22 15.79
C PRO A 105 24.67 5.07 14.27
N ASP A 106 24.51 3.87 13.71
CA ASP A 106 24.62 3.57 12.29
C ASP A 106 23.32 3.96 11.54
N CYS A 107 22.23 4.21 12.27
CA CYS A 107 21.01 4.87 11.75
C CYS A 107 21.16 6.37 11.50
N LEU A 108 22.22 7.02 12.02
CA LEU A 108 22.52 8.40 11.64
C LEU A 108 22.89 8.43 10.15
N ASN A 109 21.99 8.94 9.30
CA ASN A 109 22.10 9.16 7.83
C ASN A 109 21.32 8.20 6.91
N VAL A 110 20.35 7.43 7.40
CA VAL A 110 19.27 6.94 6.53
C VAL A 110 18.47 8.17 6.05
N ILE A 111 18.00 8.21 4.80
CA ILE A 111 17.31 9.38 4.19
C ILE A 111 15.93 8.96 3.65
N VAL A 112 15.36 7.90 4.22
CA VAL A 112 14.09 7.34 3.76
C VAL A 112 13.17 7.32 4.95
N GLU A 113 12.13 8.13 4.87
CA GLU A 113 11.06 8.26 5.87
C GLU A 113 9.79 7.64 5.27
N ASP A 114 9.13 6.75 6.01
CA ASP A 114 7.73 6.39 5.74
C ASP A 114 6.85 7.47 6.38
N CYS A 115 6.23 8.28 5.53
CA CYS A 115 5.46 9.43 5.98
C CYS A 115 4.09 9.10 6.59
N SER A 116 3.82 7.83 6.91
CA SER A 116 2.50 7.38 7.32
C SER A 116 2.41 6.35 8.44
N ASP A 117 3.52 5.93 9.05
CA ASP A 117 3.57 4.84 10.02
C ASP A 117 3.73 5.28 11.51
N ASP A 118 3.85 6.58 11.78
CA ASP A 118 4.13 7.12 13.14
C ASP A 118 5.52 6.72 13.71
N ILE A 119 6.48 6.32 12.86
CA ILE A 119 7.88 5.99 13.20
C ILE A 119 8.83 7.06 12.64
N ASP A 120 10.04 7.15 13.19
CA ASP A 120 11.13 8.04 12.77
C ASP A 120 12.14 7.18 11.99
N ASN A 121 11.87 6.89 10.71
CA ASN A 121 12.67 5.90 9.97
C ASN A 121 14.05 6.45 9.56
N ASP A 122 14.24 7.77 9.63
CA ASP A 122 15.51 8.44 9.36
C ASP A 122 16.27 8.95 10.60
N CYS A 123 15.67 8.75 11.78
CA CYS A 123 16.23 9.01 13.11
C CYS A 123 16.68 10.46 13.36
N ASP A 124 16.03 11.43 12.72
CA ASP A 124 16.31 12.86 12.90
C ASP A 124 15.57 13.48 14.11
N GLY A 125 14.67 12.71 14.73
CA GLY A 125 13.86 13.07 15.87
C GLY A 125 12.48 13.62 15.51
N LYS A 126 12.03 13.44 14.26
CA LYS A 126 10.70 13.82 13.79
C LYS A 126 10.07 12.65 13.05
N THR A 127 8.73 12.52 13.15
CA THR A 127 7.98 11.43 12.52
C THR A 127 6.99 11.99 11.50
N ASP A 128 6.84 11.31 10.36
CA ASP A 128 5.84 11.60 9.34
C ASP A 128 5.78 13.09 8.93
N CYS A 129 4.60 13.72 9.01
CA CYS A 129 4.39 15.13 8.67
C CYS A 129 4.89 16.11 9.72
N GLU A 130 5.45 15.64 10.83
CA GLU A 130 6.30 16.48 11.67
C GLU A 130 7.70 16.57 11.07
N ASP A 131 8.09 15.60 10.23
CA ASP A 131 9.35 15.58 9.50
C ASP A 131 9.34 16.38 8.19
N GLU A 132 10.48 16.99 7.88
CA GLU A 132 10.65 17.89 6.75
C GLU A 132 10.91 17.15 5.43
N ASN A 133 11.44 15.92 5.50
CA ASN A 133 11.67 15.02 4.38
C ASN A 133 10.36 14.45 3.83
N CYS A 134 9.28 14.47 4.63
CA CYS A 134 7.95 14.08 4.20
C CYS A 134 7.20 15.10 3.34
N PHE A 135 7.83 16.23 3.01
CA PHE A 135 7.23 17.23 2.13
C PHE A 135 7.95 17.31 0.77
N GLY A 136 7.20 17.04 -0.30
CA GLY A 136 7.72 17.05 -1.67
C GLY A 136 7.62 18.41 -2.38
N SER A 137 8.42 18.60 -3.42
CA SER A 137 8.33 19.75 -4.35
C SER A 137 7.54 19.46 -5.64
N GLY A 138 6.91 18.28 -5.70
CA GLY A 138 6.08 17.86 -6.83
C GLY A 138 4.74 18.57 -6.91
N PRO A 139 3.96 18.34 -7.98
CA PRO A 139 2.58 18.80 -8.02
C PRO A 139 1.78 18.13 -6.91
N SER A 140 0.95 18.91 -6.23
CA SER A 140 0.13 18.40 -5.13
C SER A 140 -0.74 17.24 -5.57
N LYS A 141 -0.81 16.20 -4.73
CA LYS A 141 -1.66 15.00 -4.96
C LYS A 141 -3.01 15.09 -4.27
N VAL A 142 -3.37 16.25 -3.71
CA VAL A 142 -4.68 16.48 -3.13
C VAL A 142 -5.73 16.65 -4.20
N VAL A 143 -6.84 15.92 -4.09
CA VAL A 143 -7.94 15.95 -5.06
C VAL A 143 -9.28 16.22 -4.39
N ILE A 144 -10.21 16.79 -5.15
CA ILE A 144 -11.63 16.80 -4.79
C ILE A 144 -12.18 15.39 -4.98
N ASN A 145 -12.22 14.60 -3.91
CA ASN A 145 -12.42 13.15 -3.96
C ASN A 145 -13.90 12.73 -4.07
N GLU A 146 -14.76 13.35 -3.29
CA GLU A 146 -16.19 13.04 -3.29
C GLU A 146 -16.96 14.29 -2.91
N PHE A 147 -18.19 14.47 -3.40
CA PHE A 147 -19.02 15.59 -2.96
C PHE A 147 -20.51 15.28 -3.12
N ILE A 148 -21.33 15.83 -2.23
CA ILE A 148 -22.78 15.86 -2.40
C ILE A 148 -23.22 17.30 -2.65
N TYR A 149 -23.87 17.52 -3.80
CA TYR A 149 -24.43 18.82 -4.15
C TYR A 149 -25.93 18.88 -3.81
N ASN A 150 -26.68 17.80 -3.97
CA ASN A 150 -28.11 17.77 -3.70
C ASN A 150 -28.47 16.77 -2.59
N PRO A 151 -28.20 17.06 -1.31
CA PRO A 151 -28.45 16.15 -0.20
C PRO A 151 -29.95 15.94 0.05
N PHE A 152 -30.33 14.75 0.51
CA PHE A 152 -31.71 14.37 0.77
C PHE A 152 -32.38 15.24 1.85
N GLY A 153 -33.50 15.87 1.50
CA GLY A 153 -34.45 16.53 2.41
C GLY A 153 -33.94 17.76 3.20
N LEU A 154 -32.65 18.10 3.11
CA LEU A 154 -32.00 19.21 3.81
C LEU A 154 -31.26 20.09 2.81
N GLU A 155 -32.07 20.71 1.95
CA GLU A 155 -31.84 21.40 0.67
C GLU A 155 -30.66 22.39 0.51
N THR A 156 -29.77 22.61 1.50
CA THR A 156 -28.50 23.37 1.30
C THR A 156 -27.50 23.23 2.44
N SER A 157 -27.94 22.88 3.66
CA SER A 157 -27.05 22.92 4.84
C SER A 157 -26.11 21.72 4.95
N ASN A 158 -26.35 20.67 4.17
CA ASN A 158 -25.63 19.39 4.24
C ASN A 158 -24.83 19.06 2.99
N GLU A 159 -24.65 20.03 2.10
CA GLU A 159 -23.65 19.92 1.04
C GLU A 159 -22.27 19.76 1.67
N TRP A 160 -21.47 18.91 1.06
CA TRP A 160 -20.12 18.67 1.50
C TRP A 160 -19.23 18.28 0.33
N VAL A 161 -17.94 18.55 0.52
CA VAL A 161 -16.85 18.20 -0.39
C VAL A 161 -15.81 17.47 0.44
N GLU A 162 -15.34 16.34 -0.03
CA GLU A 162 -14.22 15.61 0.53
C GLU A 162 -12.96 15.90 -0.29
N LEU A 163 -11.88 16.22 0.42
CA LEU A 163 -10.55 16.29 -0.15
C LEU A 163 -9.74 15.11 0.34
N CYS A 164 -8.97 14.47 -0.54
CA CYS A 164 -8.04 13.41 -0.17
C CYS A 164 -6.66 13.68 -0.75
N ASN A 165 -5.62 13.45 0.05
CA ASN A 165 -4.27 13.34 -0.46
C ASN A 165 -4.07 11.94 -1.04
N LEU A 166 -3.88 11.83 -2.35
CA LEU A 166 -3.61 10.54 -3.01
C LEU A 166 -2.12 10.25 -3.15
N GLY A 167 -1.25 11.10 -2.63
CA GLY A 167 0.19 10.91 -2.61
C GLY A 167 0.66 10.14 -1.38
N ASP A 168 1.96 9.84 -1.41
CA ASP A 168 2.68 9.13 -0.36
C ASP A 168 3.51 10.09 0.51
N LEU A 169 3.39 11.40 0.26
CA LEU A 169 4.02 12.48 1.03
C LEU A 169 2.97 13.35 1.71
N CYS A 170 3.39 14.04 2.76
CA CYS A 170 2.60 15.06 3.44
C CYS A 170 2.40 16.30 2.56
N GLU A 171 1.22 16.89 2.65
CA GLU A 171 0.83 18.07 1.86
C GLU A 171 0.37 19.20 2.80
N ASP A 172 1.05 20.35 2.74
CA ASP A 172 0.64 21.55 3.46
C ASP A 172 -0.25 22.43 2.58
N LEU A 173 -1.54 22.48 2.89
CA LEU A 173 -2.52 23.34 2.24
C LEU A 173 -2.69 24.70 2.93
N SER A 174 -1.75 25.12 3.78
CA SER A 174 -1.78 26.43 4.42
C SER A 174 -1.95 27.57 3.40
N GLY A 175 -3.03 28.34 3.51
CA GLY A 175 -3.32 29.44 2.60
C GLY A 175 -3.85 29.03 1.22
N ALA A 176 -3.97 27.73 0.95
CA ALA A 176 -4.70 27.21 -0.20
C ALA A 176 -6.16 27.68 -0.15
N ARG A 177 -6.86 27.54 -1.27
CA ARG A 177 -8.17 28.15 -1.46
C ARG A 177 -9.13 27.20 -2.15
N ILE A 178 -10.36 27.11 -1.67
CA ILE A 178 -11.44 26.35 -2.30
C ILE A 178 -12.64 27.25 -2.60
N LYS A 179 -13.24 27.09 -3.78
CA LYS A 179 -14.45 27.80 -4.18
C LYS A 179 -15.32 27.01 -5.15
N ASP A 180 -16.56 27.46 -5.29
CA ASP A 180 -17.49 27.11 -6.36
C ASP A 180 -17.32 28.06 -7.56
N ALA A 181 -18.16 27.96 -8.59
CA ALA A 181 -18.14 28.85 -9.76
C ALA A 181 -18.69 30.26 -9.47
N SER A 182 -19.06 30.57 -8.22
CA SER A 182 -19.59 31.87 -7.86
C SER A 182 -18.51 32.98 -7.92
N ASN A 183 -18.98 34.22 -7.92
CA ASN A 183 -18.12 35.41 -7.83
C ASN A 183 -17.74 35.76 -6.38
N LEU A 184 -18.03 34.90 -5.42
CA LEU A 184 -17.63 35.12 -4.03
C LEU A 184 -16.14 34.83 -3.83
N ASP A 185 -15.59 35.42 -2.78
CA ASP A 185 -14.23 35.15 -2.34
C ASP A 185 -14.09 33.67 -1.96
N PRO A 186 -13.00 33.00 -2.34
CA PRO A 186 -12.77 31.61 -1.97
C PRO A 186 -12.58 31.48 -0.46
N THR A 187 -12.91 30.29 0.06
CA THR A 187 -12.53 29.94 1.43
C THR A 187 -11.04 29.63 1.48
N VAL A 188 -10.34 30.23 2.43
CA VAL A 188 -8.89 30.04 2.62
C VAL A 188 -8.66 29.03 3.75
N PHE A 189 -7.81 28.04 3.50
CA PHE A 189 -7.40 27.09 4.52
C PHE A 189 -6.50 27.78 5.55
N PRO A 190 -6.70 27.52 6.87
CA PRO A 190 -5.88 28.11 7.91
C PRO A 190 -4.42 27.65 7.81
N ALA A 191 -3.52 28.31 8.53
CA ALA A 191 -2.17 27.80 8.69
C ALA A 191 -2.18 26.43 9.38
N GLN A 192 -1.19 25.59 9.08
CA GLN A 192 -1.05 24.23 9.58
C GLN A 192 -2.18 23.29 9.12
N THR A 193 -2.60 23.45 7.86
CA THR A 193 -3.58 22.56 7.21
C THR A 193 -2.84 21.42 6.53
N ILE A 194 -2.38 20.46 7.33
CA ILE A 194 -1.57 19.34 6.86
C ILE A 194 -2.44 18.12 6.53
N PHE A 195 -2.23 17.55 5.34
CA PHE A 195 -2.78 16.26 4.95
C PHE A 195 -1.68 15.20 4.98
N ARG A 196 -1.84 14.19 5.85
CA ARG A 196 -1.03 12.96 5.80
C ARG A 196 -1.22 12.24 4.47
N PRO A 197 -0.27 11.40 4.05
CA PRO A 197 -0.46 10.47 2.94
C PRO A 197 -1.79 9.72 3.07
N ARG A 198 -2.48 9.53 1.94
CA ARG A 198 -3.77 8.81 1.85
C ARG A 198 -4.92 9.37 2.70
N ALA A 199 -4.75 10.48 3.42
CA ALA A 199 -5.75 11.00 4.34
C ALA A 199 -6.84 11.81 3.62
N CYS A 200 -8.09 11.64 4.07
CA CYS A 200 -9.26 12.35 3.57
C CYS A 200 -9.89 13.26 4.64
N LYS A 201 -10.43 14.41 4.21
CA LYS A 201 -11.09 15.41 5.07
C LYS A 201 -12.37 15.89 4.41
N ILE A 202 -13.45 15.92 5.19
CA ILE A 202 -14.75 16.44 4.76
C ILE A 202 -14.87 17.92 5.12
N LEU A 203 -15.26 18.71 4.14
CA LEU A 203 -15.56 20.14 4.20
C LEU A 203 -17.07 20.32 4.05
N SER A 204 -17.69 21.07 4.95
CA SER A 204 -19.11 21.41 4.82
C SER A 204 -19.45 22.73 5.49
N ASN A 205 -20.67 23.19 5.23
CA ASN A 205 -21.27 24.35 5.87
C ASN A 205 -21.73 24.09 7.33
N ASN A 206 -21.69 22.84 7.80
CA ASN A 206 -22.07 22.48 9.16
C ASN A 206 -21.01 22.89 10.20
N THR A 207 -21.41 22.94 11.46
CA THR A 207 -20.46 23.10 12.57
C THR A 207 -19.61 21.82 12.70
N PRO A 208 -18.27 21.92 12.92
CA PRO A 208 -17.42 20.75 13.18
C PRO A 208 -17.95 19.90 14.33
N GLY A 209 -17.91 18.57 14.15
CA GLY A 209 -18.52 17.61 15.07
C GLY A 209 -20.05 17.51 14.99
N SER A 210 -20.69 18.10 13.98
CA SER A 210 -22.11 17.91 13.73
C SER A 210 -22.42 16.42 13.51
N THR A 211 -23.43 15.91 14.22
CA THR A 211 -23.93 14.55 14.01
C THR A 211 -25.06 14.49 12.98
N VAL A 212 -25.33 15.61 12.28
CA VAL A 212 -26.36 15.64 11.24
C VAL A 212 -26.05 14.55 10.21
N CYS A 213 -27.01 13.64 10.07
CA CYS A 213 -26.92 12.49 9.19
C CYS A 213 -25.75 11.54 9.47
N ASN A 214 -25.11 11.56 10.65
CA ASN A 214 -23.97 10.67 11.00
C ASN A 214 -22.76 10.72 10.03
N VAL A 215 -22.73 11.63 9.07
CA VAL A 215 -21.71 11.78 8.02
C VAL A 215 -20.53 12.61 8.51
N LEU A 216 -20.84 13.58 9.37
CA LEU A 216 -19.97 14.69 9.70
C LEU A 216 -19.35 14.54 11.10
N THR A 217 -19.37 13.32 11.66
CA THR A 217 -18.71 13.03 12.95
C THR A 217 -17.20 13.24 12.86
N ASN A 218 -16.64 13.11 11.66
CA ASN A 218 -15.24 13.39 11.34
C ASN A 218 -15.06 14.76 10.64
N LEU A 219 -16.05 15.66 10.70
CA LEU A 219 -15.93 16.99 10.09
C LEU A 219 -14.78 17.75 10.77
N GLN A 220 -13.72 17.95 10.00
CA GLN A 220 -12.52 18.61 10.52
C GLN A 220 -12.58 20.12 10.30
N TRP A 221 -13.14 20.58 9.17
CA TRP A 221 -13.22 22.00 8.87
C TRP A 221 -14.60 22.44 8.39
N ARG A 222 -15.00 23.61 8.90
CA ARG A 222 -16.15 24.34 8.39
C ARG A 222 -15.69 25.24 7.26
N VAL A 223 -16.07 24.88 6.05
CA VAL A 223 -15.79 25.65 4.84
C VAL A 223 -17.13 25.91 4.18
N PRO A 224 -17.53 27.19 4.01
CA PRO A 224 -18.74 27.50 3.30
C PRO A 224 -18.60 27.15 1.82
N VAL A 225 -19.13 25.99 1.47
CA VAL A 225 -19.39 25.54 0.11
C VAL A 225 -20.89 25.57 -0.12
N THR A 226 -21.32 26.19 -1.21
CA THR A 226 -22.71 26.21 -1.63
C THR A 226 -22.71 25.78 -3.08
N LEU A 227 -23.28 24.61 -3.35
CA LEU A 227 -23.20 23.90 -4.61
C LEU A 227 -24.54 24.03 -5.33
N ASN A 228 -24.52 24.30 -6.63
CA ASN A 228 -25.73 24.56 -7.40
C ASN A 228 -26.42 23.27 -7.90
N ASN A 229 -27.62 22.99 -7.39
CA ASN A 229 -28.38 21.78 -7.74
C ASN A 229 -28.94 21.76 -9.16
N ALA A 230 -29.39 22.90 -9.68
CA ALA A 230 -30.16 22.94 -10.92
C ALA A 230 -29.30 23.13 -12.18
N GLU A 231 -28.34 24.05 -12.13
CA GLU A 231 -27.50 24.39 -13.28
C GLU A 231 -26.17 23.61 -13.29
N GLY A 232 -25.84 22.93 -12.19
CA GLY A 232 -24.50 22.40 -11.95
C GLY A 232 -23.53 23.48 -11.48
N ASP A 233 -22.30 23.07 -11.19
CA ASP A 233 -21.28 23.95 -10.64
C ASP A 233 -19.86 23.45 -10.97
N THR A 234 -18.86 24.26 -10.65
CA THR A 234 -17.45 23.90 -10.69
C THR A 234 -16.83 24.15 -9.33
N ILE A 235 -16.26 23.10 -8.74
CA ILE A 235 -15.48 23.19 -7.50
C ILE A 235 -14.01 23.26 -7.89
N THR A 236 -13.31 24.29 -7.43
CA THR A 236 -11.89 24.50 -7.71
C THR A 236 -11.11 24.60 -6.39
N LEU A 237 -10.10 23.76 -6.25
CA LEU A 237 -9.05 23.82 -5.23
C LEU A 237 -7.79 24.45 -5.85
N MET A 238 -7.27 25.49 -5.22
CA MET A 238 -6.09 26.23 -5.66
C MET A 238 -5.05 26.30 -4.55
N ASP A 239 -3.77 26.36 -4.92
CA ASP A 239 -2.69 26.67 -4.00
C ASP A 239 -2.75 28.14 -3.50
N ALA A 240 -1.81 28.52 -2.63
CA ALA A 240 -1.76 29.87 -2.07
C ALA A 240 -1.45 30.96 -3.11
N ASP A 241 -0.78 30.59 -4.21
CA ASP A 241 -0.40 31.47 -5.32
C ASP A 241 -1.54 31.61 -6.37
N GLY A 242 -2.55 30.75 -6.30
CA GLY A 242 -3.72 30.74 -7.16
C GLY A 242 -3.63 29.78 -8.35
N ASN A 243 -2.68 28.85 -8.37
CA ASN A 243 -2.66 27.78 -9.37
C ASN A 243 -3.65 26.68 -8.97
N THR A 244 -4.35 26.10 -9.93
CA THR A 244 -5.29 25.01 -9.69
C THR A 244 -4.55 23.73 -9.28
N ILE A 245 -4.92 23.17 -8.12
CA ILE A 245 -4.51 21.85 -7.66
C ILE A 245 -5.49 20.80 -8.19
N SER A 246 -6.79 21.01 -7.99
CA SER A 246 -7.85 20.09 -8.41
C SER A 246 -9.10 20.86 -8.81
N GLU A 247 -9.81 20.37 -9.82
CA GLU A 247 -11.07 20.95 -10.27
C GLU A 247 -12.04 19.85 -10.69
N VAL A 248 -13.32 20.07 -10.42
CA VAL A 248 -14.39 19.21 -10.93
C VAL A 248 -15.61 20.05 -11.27
N SER A 249 -16.16 19.82 -12.46
CA SER A 249 -17.44 20.38 -12.89
C SER A 249 -18.49 19.29 -12.97
N TYR A 250 -19.73 19.62 -12.64
CA TYR A 250 -20.88 18.74 -12.76
C TYR A 250 -22.09 19.50 -13.30
N THR A 251 -23.09 18.77 -13.81
CA THR A 251 -24.38 19.31 -14.22
C THR A 251 -25.43 19.03 -13.15
N GLY A 252 -26.52 19.81 -13.11
CA GLY A 252 -27.54 19.64 -12.06
C GLY A 252 -28.26 18.28 -12.07
N ASP A 253 -28.18 17.55 -13.19
CA ASP A 253 -28.71 16.20 -13.38
C ASP A 253 -27.65 15.08 -13.25
N ALA A 254 -26.44 15.40 -12.77
CA ALA A 254 -25.36 14.42 -12.64
C ALA A 254 -25.62 13.34 -11.58
N ALA A 255 -26.46 13.62 -10.58
CA ALA A 255 -26.91 12.68 -9.56
C ALA A 255 -28.35 12.99 -9.13
N GLU A 256 -29.08 11.96 -8.68
CA GLU A 256 -30.38 12.15 -8.04
C GLU A 256 -30.20 12.77 -6.63
N GLU A 257 -31.28 13.31 -6.09
CA GLU A 257 -31.30 13.79 -4.70
C GLU A 257 -30.82 12.69 -3.75
N GLY A 258 -29.92 13.06 -2.84
CA GLY A 258 -29.32 12.17 -1.86
C GLY A 258 -28.05 11.48 -2.33
N PHE A 259 -27.68 11.54 -3.61
CA PHE A 259 -26.49 10.84 -4.10
C PHE A 259 -25.29 11.77 -4.26
N SER A 260 -24.16 11.38 -3.68
CA SER A 260 -22.86 12.01 -3.94
C SER A 260 -22.28 11.62 -5.30
N LEU A 261 -21.29 12.39 -5.75
CA LEU A 261 -20.41 12.08 -6.86
C LEU A 261 -19.03 11.69 -6.32
N GLU A 262 -18.61 10.46 -6.62
CA GLU A 262 -17.36 9.82 -6.18
C GLU A 262 -16.33 9.86 -7.30
N ARG A 263 -15.10 10.30 -7.00
CA ARG A 263 -13.98 10.25 -7.93
C ARG A 263 -13.45 8.83 -8.09
N CYS A 264 -13.29 8.43 -9.33
CA CYS A 264 -12.69 7.16 -9.70
C CYS A 264 -11.27 7.32 -10.19
N LEU A 265 -10.43 6.38 -9.77
CA LEU A 265 -9.02 6.28 -10.12
C LEU A 265 -8.81 5.21 -11.19
N ASP A 266 -7.77 5.34 -12.00
CA ASP A 266 -7.31 4.27 -12.88
C ASP A 266 -6.46 3.23 -12.14
N SER A 267 -5.90 2.26 -12.88
CA SER A 267 -5.00 1.24 -12.31
C SER A 267 -3.70 1.79 -11.73
N ASN A 268 -3.33 3.02 -12.05
CA ASN A 268 -2.13 3.70 -11.51
C ASN A 268 -2.49 4.57 -10.29
N GLY A 269 -3.76 4.63 -9.89
CA GLY A 269 -4.23 5.51 -8.81
C GLY A 269 -4.45 6.95 -9.26
N ASP A 270 -4.44 7.24 -10.57
CA ASP A 270 -4.65 8.60 -11.08
C ASP A 270 -6.16 8.90 -11.25
N PRO A 271 -6.63 10.10 -10.88
CA PRO A 271 -8.01 10.55 -11.11
C PRO A 271 -8.45 10.51 -12.58
N VAL A 272 -9.60 9.88 -12.86
CA VAL A 272 -10.15 9.78 -14.23
C VAL A 272 -11.48 10.49 -14.40
N TYR A 273 -12.49 10.12 -13.60
CA TYR A 273 -13.86 10.62 -13.73
C TYR A 273 -14.58 10.64 -12.38
N VAL A 274 -15.79 11.20 -12.34
CA VAL A 274 -16.69 11.08 -11.18
C VAL A 274 -17.93 10.27 -11.55
N GLN A 275 -18.44 9.46 -10.62
CA GLN A 275 -19.64 8.65 -10.79
C GLN A 275 -20.62 8.90 -9.65
N THR A 276 -21.90 8.63 -9.88
CA THR A 276 -22.90 8.59 -8.81
C THR A 276 -22.59 7.44 -7.85
N SER A 277 -22.65 7.70 -6.55
CA SER A 277 -22.45 6.70 -5.52
C SER A 277 -23.55 5.64 -5.49
N ALA A 278 -23.24 4.48 -4.90
CA ALA A 278 -24.17 3.35 -4.78
C ALA A 278 -24.47 2.92 -3.34
N SER A 279 -23.68 3.40 -2.38
CA SER A 279 -23.75 2.96 -0.98
C SER A 279 -24.51 3.95 -0.12
N VAL A 280 -25.58 3.51 0.53
CA VAL A 280 -26.36 4.38 1.42
C VAL A 280 -25.57 4.69 2.69
N TYR A 281 -25.52 5.97 3.05
CA TYR A 281 -25.11 6.46 4.37
C TYR A 281 -26.24 7.32 4.97
N GLY A 282 -26.05 7.80 6.20
CA GLY A 282 -26.79 8.90 6.82
C GLY A 282 -27.99 9.57 6.12
N CYS A 283 -29.14 9.68 6.81
CA CYS A 283 -30.34 10.38 6.31
C CYS A 283 -30.76 10.03 4.86
N GLU A 284 -30.66 8.76 4.47
CA GLU A 284 -31.05 8.31 3.12
C GLU A 284 -30.17 8.89 1.99
N ASN A 285 -29.02 9.47 2.31
CA ASN A 285 -28.02 9.83 1.31
C ASN A 285 -27.22 8.59 0.86
N SER A 286 -26.50 8.70 -0.25
CA SER A 286 -25.57 7.70 -0.76
C SER A 286 -24.21 8.33 -1.05
N GLY A 287 -23.14 7.57 -0.82
CA GLY A 287 -21.75 7.97 -0.87
C GLY A 287 -20.85 7.16 0.06
N THR A 288 -19.58 7.53 0.09
CA THR A 288 -18.52 6.92 0.91
C THR A 288 -17.71 7.94 1.71
N PRO A 289 -18.36 8.92 2.37
CA PRO A 289 -17.66 10.00 3.05
C PRO A 289 -16.74 9.46 4.16
N GLY A 290 -15.46 9.80 4.08
CA GLY A 290 -14.40 9.35 4.98
C GLY A 290 -13.93 7.92 4.73
N ALA A 291 -14.32 7.31 3.62
CA ALA A 291 -13.98 5.95 3.23
C ALA A 291 -13.52 5.89 1.76
N LEU A 292 -13.10 4.70 1.31
CA LEU A 292 -12.72 4.50 -0.08
C LEU A 292 -13.95 4.54 -0.99
N ASN A 293 -13.84 5.31 -2.08
CA ASN A 293 -14.85 5.40 -3.13
C ASN A 293 -15.11 4.03 -3.78
N LEU A 294 -16.37 3.74 -4.07
CA LEU A 294 -16.78 2.46 -4.64
C LEU A 294 -16.95 2.56 -6.16
N CYS A 295 -15.82 2.76 -6.81
CA CYS A 295 -15.77 2.94 -8.25
C CYS A 295 -15.93 1.64 -9.04
N SER A 296 -16.67 1.72 -10.13
CA SER A 296 -16.68 0.64 -11.11
C SER A 296 -15.34 0.64 -11.84
N VAL A 297 -14.57 -0.45 -11.77
CA VAL A 297 -13.33 -0.59 -12.57
C VAL A 297 -13.74 -0.51 -14.04
N GLN A 298 -13.31 0.52 -14.75
CA GLN A 298 -13.39 0.54 -16.21
C GLN A 298 -12.11 -0.10 -16.74
N GLU A 299 -12.26 -1.30 -17.33
CA GLU A 299 -11.23 -1.92 -18.19
C GLU A 299 -11.00 -1.13 -19.49
#